data_AF-A0A6M0FXY5-F1
#
_entry.id   AF-A0A6M0FXY5-F1
#
_cell.length_a   1.000
_cell.length_b   1.000
_cell.length_c   1.000
_cell.angle_alpha   90.00
_cell.angle_beta   90.00
_cell.angle_gamma   90.00
#
_symmetry.space_group_name_H-M   'P 1'
#
loop_
_entity.id
_entity.type
_entity.pdbx_description
1 polymer ?
#
loop_
_entity_poly.entity_id
_entity_poly.type
_entity_poly.pdbx_seq_one_letter_code
_entity_poly.pdbx_strand_id
1 'polypeptide(L)'
;MRYRALIVALLALCLGVLTACAGDVTATSGVPLTYDQIKNTGLANNCPQLSEITRGSIPIDPSQSYRIVDMCVQPTSFFVKEEPANKRQKAEFVSAKLLTRKTSSLDQIEGQLKIDTDGTLTFIEEDGIDFQPITVQLPGGEQTPFLFTVKKLVGKSQPGFDSINTSTDFEGTFKVPSYRGAVFLDPKGRGVAAGYDNAVALPPQADSSDFANVKRIPPGEGRMALQIAKVDSYTGEIAGTFESEQTSDTDLGADEPEEVKIQGIFYARVEAE
;
A
#
# COMPACT_ATOMS: atom_id res chain seq x y z
N MET A 1 -55.84 -24.41 15.72
CA MET A 1 -54.43 -24.85 15.78
C MET A 1 -53.85 -25.26 14.40
N ARG A 2 -54.24 -24.62 13.28
CA ARG A 2 -53.82 -25.04 11.93
C ARG A 2 -52.72 -24.20 11.27
N TYR A 3 -52.40 -23.03 11.84
CA TYR A 3 -51.41 -22.11 11.28
C TYR A 3 -50.13 -21.98 12.13
N ARG A 4 -50.07 -22.66 13.29
CA ARG A 4 -48.92 -22.58 14.20
C ARG A 4 -47.63 -23.11 13.55
N ALA A 5 -47.72 -24.20 12.79
CA ALA A 5 -46.57 -24.76 12.08
C ALA A 5 -46.06 -23.84 10.95
N LEU A 6 -46.98 -23.19 10.22
CA LEU A 6 -46.62 -22.23 9.17
C LEU A 6 -45.98 -20.96 9.72
N ILE A 7 -46.48 -20.45 10.85
CA ILE A 7 -45.91 -19.27 11.51
C ILE A 7 -44.50 -19.59 12.05
N VAL A 8 -44.29 -20.78 12.63
CA VAL A 8 -42.98 -21.20 13.14
C VAL A 8 -41.98 -21.40 11.99
N ALA A 9 -42.40 -21.98 10.87
CA ALA A 9 -41.54 -22.15 9.69
C ALA A 9 -41.15 -20.79 9.06
N LEU A 10 -42.10 -19.84 8.99
CA LEU A 10 -41.83 -18.49 8.50
C LEU A 10 -40.88 -17.73 9.44
N LEU A 11 -41.08 -17.84 10.76
CA LEU A 11 -40.18 -17.21 11.74
C LEU A 11 -38.77 -17.81 11.68
N ALA A 12 -38.66 -19.13 11.55
CA ALA A 12 -37.36 -19.81 11.44
C ALA A 12 -36.63 -19.42 10.14
N LEU A 13 -37.35 -19.24 9.03
CA LEU A 13 -36.79 -18.75 7.77
C LEU A 13 -36.34 -17.29 7.90
N CYS A 14 -37.15 -16.42 8.52
CA CYS A 14 -36.80 -15.02 8.74
C CYS A 14 -35.59 -14.86 9.67
N LEU A 15 -35.50 -15.64 10.76
CA LEU A 15 -34.31 -15.63 11.63
C LEU A 15 -33.08 -16.22 10.95
N GLY A 16 -33.24 -17.27 10.13
CA GLY A 16 -32.13 -17.88 9.38
C GLY A 16 -31.54 -16.95 8.31
N VAL A 17 -32.38 -16.18 7.62
CA VAL A 17 -31.95 -15.18 6.63
C VAL A 17 -31.30 -13.97 7.31
N LEU A 18 -31.79 -13.54 8.48
CA LEU A 18 -31.16 -12.47 9.27
C LEU A 18 -29.77 -12.86 9.80
N THR A 19 -29.54 -14.14 10.16
CA THR A 19 -28.20 -14.61 10.58
C THR A 19 -27.24 -14.85 9.41
N ALA A 20 -27.75 -15.10 8.20
CA ALA A 20 -26.93 -15.24 6.99
C ALA A 20 -26.47 -13.88 6.42
N CYS A 21 -27.09 -12.79 6.88
CA CYS A 21 -26.70 -11.41 6.59
C CYS A 21 -25.98 -10.73 7.77
N ALA A 22 -25.49 -11.49 8.75
CA ALA A 22 -24.49 -10.98 9.68
C ALA A 22 -23.24 -10.66 8.85
N GLY A 23 -23.09 -9.37 8.53
CA GLY A 23 -22.12 -8.87 7.58
C GLY A 23 -20.69 -9.27 7.90
N ASP A 24 -19.85 -9.16 6.89
CA ASP A 24 -18.40 -9.30 7.00
C ASP A 24 -17.91 -8.66 8.31
N VAL A 25 -17.16 -9.41 9.10
CA VAL A 25 -16.52 -8.91 10.31
C VAL A 25 -15.53 -7.85 9.87
N THR A 26 -15.97 -6.60 9.88
CA THR A 26 -15.12 -5.44 9.66
C THR A 26 -14.16 -5.33 10.85
N ALA A 27 -12.95 -4.84 10.61
CA ALA A 27 -11.93 -4.58 11.64
C ALA A 27 -12.33 -3.42 12.60
N THR A 28 -13.63 -3.21 12.79
CA THR A 28 -14.27 -2.11 13.53
C THR A 28 -15.24 -2.60 14.60
N SER A 29 -15.40 -3.91 14.78
CA SER A 29 -16.15 -4.42 15.93
C SER A 29 -15.41 -4.01 17.21
N GLY A 30 -16.03 -3.15 18.04
CA GLY A 30 -15.48 -2.62 19.31
C GLY A 30 -15.19 -3.66 20.41
N VAL A 31 -15.05 -4.93 20.04
CA VAL A 31 -14.57 -6.01 20.88
C VAL A 31 -13.14 -6.32 20.44
N PRO A 32 -12.14 -6.20 21.33
CA PRO A 32 -10.76 -6.51 20.97
C PRO A 32 -10.67 -7.98 20.58
N LEU A 33 -10.28 -8.23 19.32
CA LEU A 33 -10.05 -9.58 18.82
C LEU A 33 -8.66 -10.05 19.24
N THR A 34 -8.59 -11.28 19.75
CA THR A 34 -7.32 -11.94 20.07
C THR A 34 -6.63 -12.45 18.81
N TYR A 35 -5.32 -12.71 18.91
CA TYR A 35 -4.53 -13.27 17.80
C TYR A 35 -5.17 -14.52 17.18
N ASP A 36 -5.65 -15.46 18.00
CA ASP A 36 -6.25 -16.71 17.53
C ASP A 36 -7.57 -16.51 16.78
N GLN A 37 -8.30 -15.42 17.08
CA GLN A 37 -9.51 -15.05 16.36
C GLN A 37 -9.21 -14.40 15.00
N ILE A 38 -8.07 -13.71 14.88
CA ILE A 38 -7.65 -13.04 13.64
C ILE A 38 -6.91 -14.01 12.72
N LYS A 39 -6.14 -14.95 13.28
CA LYS A 39 -5.30 -15.88 12.53
C LYS A 39 -6.11 -16.59 11.44
N ASN A 40 -5.59 -16.56 10.20
CA ASN A 40 -6.18 -17.16 8.99
C ASN A 40 -7.52 -16.56 8.50
N THR A 41 -8.05 -15.50 9.10
CA THR A 41 -9.22 -14.78 8.56
C THR A 41 -8.82 -13.84 7.41
N GLY A 42 -7.57 -13.39 7.43
CA GLY A 42 -7.05 -12.35 6.56
C GLY A 42 -7.42 -10.93 6.98
N LEU A 43 -8.02 -10.75 8.16
CA LEU A 43 -8.25 -9.44 8.78
C LEU A 43 -6.92 -8.75 9.15
N ALA A 44 -5.86 -9.52 9.42
CA ALA A 44 -4.53 -8.97 9.72
C ALA A 44 -3.89 -8.17 8.57
N ASN A 45 -4.39 -8.30 7.34
CA ASN A 45 -3.94 -7.50 6.19
C ASN A 45 -4.86 -6.29 5.95
N ASN A 46 -5.90 -6.09 6.75
CA ASN A 46 -6.82 -4.98 6.58
C ASN A 46 -6.48 -3.86 7.56
N CYS A 47 -6.51 -2.61 7.07
CA CYS A 47 -6.35 -1.46 7.95
C CYS A 47 -7.61 -1.25 8.82
N PRO A 48 -7.45 -0.67 10.02
CA PRO A 48 -8.57 -0.15 10.80
C PRO A 48 -9.42 0.82 9.97
N GLN A 49 -10.70 0.91 10.28
CA GLN A 49 -11.62 1.82 9.59
C GLN A 49 -12.36 2.70 10.60
N LEU A 50 -12.51 3.97 10.28
CA LEU A 50 -13.33 4.90 11.05
C LEU A 50 -14.79 4.85 10.58
N SER A 51 -15.71 5.14 11.50
CA SER A 51 -17.14 5.22 11.20
C SER A 51 -17.43 6.28 10.14
N GLU A 52 -18.42 6.03 9.27
CA GLU A 52 -18.78 6.91 8.15
C GLU A 52 -19.28 8.31 8.59
N ILE A 53 -19.69 8.45 9.85
CA ILE A 53 -20.18 9.70 10.42
C ILE A 53 -19.08 10.56 11.06
N THR A 54 -17.84 10.07 11.09
CA THR A 54 -16.72 10.71 11.81
C THR A 54 -16.07 11.80 10.94
N ARG A 55 -16.59 13.03 11.08
CA ARG A 55 -16.11 14.24 10.40
C ARG A 55 -15.70 15.31 11.42
N GLY A 56 -14.68 15.00 12.20
CA GLY A 56 -14.06 15.91 13.16
C GLY A 56 -12.99 16.81 12.54
N SER A 57 -12.29 17.51 13.42
CA SER A 57 -11.10 18.28 13.10
C SER A 57 -10.11 18.16 14.26
N ILE A 58 -8.85 17.87 13.98
CA ILE A 58 -7.79 17.80 14.99
C ILE A 58 -7.05 19.14 14.97
N PRO A 59 -7.17 19.99 16.00
CA PRO A 59 -6.46 21.26 16.05
C PRO A 59 -4.95 21.02 16.15
N ILE A 60 -4.17 21.81 15.40
CA ILE A 60 -2.72 21.72 15.37
C ILE A 60 -2.15 23.00 15.98
N ASP A 61 -1.47 22.88 17.12
CA ASP A 61 -0.79 23.98 17.79
C ASP A 61 0.66 24.11 17.27
N PRO A 62 1.05 25.22 16.63
CA PRO A 62 2.42 25.41 16.15
C PRO A 62 3.51 25.37 17.24
N SER A 63 3.14 25.50 18.51
CA SER A 63 4.06 25.41 19.65
C SER A 63 4.31 23.97 20.13
N GLN A 64 3.55 23.00 19.62
CA GLN A 64 3.65 21.60 19.98
C GLN A 64 4.25 20.76 18.84
N SER A 65 4.97 19.70 19.19
CA SER A 65 5.45 18.70 18.25
C SER A 65 4.42 17.60 18.06
N TYR A 66 4.30 17.09 16.83
CA TYR A 66 3.37 16.01 16.49
C TYR A 66 4.08 14.90 15.73
N ARG A 67 3.48 13.72 15.79
CA ARG A 67 3.91 12.51 15.09
C ARG A 67 2.71 11.77 14.55
N ILE A 68 2.89 11.14 13.39
CA ILE A 68 1.94 10.16 12.87
C ILE A 68 2.41 8.78 13.29
N VAL A 69 1.50 7.98 13.84
CA VAL A 69 1.74 6.63 14.34
C VAL A 69 0.68 5.68 13.82
N ASP A 70 0.97 4.37 13.92
CA ASP A 70 0.06 3.30 13.51
C ASP A 70 -0.48 3.50 12.09
N MET A 71 0.32 4.11 11.19
CA MET A 71 -0.10 4.35 9.83
C MET A 71 -0.14 3.01 9.08
N CYS A 72 -1.31 2.69 8.55
CA CYS A 72 -1.60 1.51 7.77
C CYS A 72 -2.09 1.93 6.38
N VAL A 73 -1.54 1.30 5.35
CA VAL A 73 -1.86 1.57 3.94
C VAL A 73 -2.27 0.26 3.29
N GLN A 74 -3.54 0.13 2.91
CA GLN A 74 -4.11 -1.07 2.33
C GLN A 74 -4.48 -0.85 0.85
N PRO A 75 -3.70 -1.43 -0.08
CA PRO A 75 -4.07 -1.47 -1.49
C PRO A 75 -5.36 -2.23 -1.74
N THR A 76 -6.20 -1.70 -2.63
CA THR A 76 -7.43 -2.37 -3.11
C THR A 76 -7.38 -2.67 -4.60
N SER A 77 -6.65 -1.85 -5.37
CA SER A 77 -6.56 -1.98 -6.83
C SER A 77 -5.17 -1.65 -7.32
N PHE A 78 -4.73 -2.42 -8.32
CA PHE A 78 -3.42 -2.31 -8.94
C PHE A 78 -3.60 -2.13 -10.44
N PHE A 79 -2.82 -1.22 -11.00
CA PHE A 79 -2.78 -0.97 -12.42
C PHE A 79 -1.34 -0.89 -12.88
N VAL A 80 -1.07 -1.43 -14.05
CA VAL A 80 0.26 -1.40 -14.68
C VAL A 80 0.11 -0.69 -16.02
N LYS A 81 1.04 0.20 -16.32
CA LYS A 81 1.03 0.97 -17.57
C LYS A 81 1.64 0.11 -18.67
N GLU A 82 0.78 -0.44 -19.51
CA GLU A 82 1.22 -1.25 -20.65
C GLU A 82 1.72 -0.35 -21.79
N GLU A 83 2.80 -0.79 -22.45
CA GLU A 83 3.22 -0.18 -23.70
C GLU A 83 2.18 -0.48 -24.79
N PRO A 84 1.75 0.53 -25.56
CA PRO A 84 0.75 0.33 -26.59
C PRO A 84 1.32 -0.52 -27.72
N ALA A 85 0.54 -1.51 -28.20
CA ALA A 85 0.90 -2.32 -29.36
C ALA A 85 1.15 -1.49 -30.64
N ASN A 86 0.66 -0.25 -30.69
CA ASN A 86 0.91 0.70 -31.75
C ASN A 86 1.51 2.00 -31.19
N LYS A 87 2.64 2.44 -31.74
CA LYS A 87 3.35 3.68 -31.36
C LYS A 87 2.50 4.97 -31.45
N ARG A 88 1.32 4.93 -32.11
CA ARG A 88 0.38 6.05 -32.19
C ARG A 88 -0.63 6.12 -31.04
N GLN A 89 -0.80 5.04 -30.29
CA GLN A 89 -1.66 5.00 -29.10
C GLN A 89 -0.88 5.48 -27.88
N LYS A 90 -1.57 6.04 -26.90
CA LYS A 90 -0.95 6.42 -25.63
C LYS A 90 -0.90 5.20 -24.73
N ALA A 91 0.15 5.09 -23.93
CA ALA A 91 0.22 4.09 -22.86
C ALA A 91 -0.88 4.38 -21.83
N GLU A 92 -1.60 3.34 -21.43
CA GLU A 92 -2.74 3.42 -20.50
C GLU A 92 -2.52 2.46 -19.33
N PHE A 93 -3.07 2.82 -18.18
CA PHE A 93 -3.04 1.96 -16.99
C PHE A 93 -4.10 0.86 -17.13
N VAL A 94 -3.64 -0.38 -17.18
CA VAL A 94 -4.49 -1.58 -17.29
C VAL A 94 -4.61 -2.23 -15.92
N SER A 95 -5.82 -2.64 -15.55
CA SER A 95 -6.07 -3.29 -14.27
C SER A 95 -5.41 -4.66 -14.21
N ALA A 96 -4.64 -4.90 -13.14
CA ALA A 96 -3.91 -6.14 -12.91
C ALA A 96 -4.46 -6.90 -11.68
N LYS A 97 -4.37 -8.23 -11.72
CA LYS A 97 -4.86 -9.11 -10.65
C LYS A 97 -3.74 -9.47 -9.68
N LEU A 98 -3.96 -9.28 -8.39
CA LEU A 98 -3.01 -9.68 -7.33
C LEU A 98 -2.78 -11.20 -7.29
N LEU A 99 -1.51 -11.62 -7.29
CA LEU A 99 -1.11 -13.03 -7.17
C LEU A 99 -0.55 -13.39 -5.78
N THR A 100 0.06 -12.44 -5.06
CA THR A 100 0.76 -12.69 -3.80
C THR A 100 -0.14 -12.85 -2.57
N ARG A 101 -1.46 -12.98 -2.75
CA ARG A 101 -2.46 -13.17 -1.67
C ARG A 101 -2.52 -11.94 -0.75
N LYS A 102 -2.94 -12.12 0.51
CA LYS A 102 -3.13 -11.04 1.52
C LYS A 102 -1.80 -10.68 2.21
N THR A 103 -0.86 -10.13 1.45
CA THR A 103 0.47 -9.69 1.93
C THR A 103 0.84 -8.32 1.34
N SER A 104 -0.15 -7.48 1.10
CA SER A 104 -0.02 -6.25 0.30
C SER A 104 -0.01 -4.97 1.13
N SER A 105 -0.50 -5.02 2.37
CA SER A 105 -0.66 -3.82 3.18
C SER A 105 0.64 -3.45 3.88
N LEU A 106 0.86 -2.15 4.01
CA LEU A 106 1.89 -1.55 4.84
C LEU A 106 1.28 -1.22 6.19
N ASP A 107 2.03 -1.37 7.27
CA ASP A 107 1.48 -1.27 8.63
C ASP A 107 2.54 -0.76 9.61
N GLN A 108 2.08 -0.22 10.74
CA GLN A 108 2.94 0.30 11.82
C GLN A 108 3.95 1.34 11.32
N ILE A 109 3.58 2.11 10.29
CA ILE A 109 4.40 3.21 9.81
C ILE A 109 4.30 4.36 10.79
N GLU A 110 5.44 4.96 11.09
CA GLU A 110 5.55 6.11 11.97
C GLU A 110 6.50 7.17 11.43
N GLY A 111 6.29 8.41 11.86
CA GLY A 111 7.14 9.51 11.43
C GLY A 111 6.69 10.88 11.94
N GLN A 112 7.62 11.83 11.91
CA GLN A 112 7.40 13.19 12.41
C GLN A 112 6.38 13.93 11.55
N LEU A 113 5.52 14.71 12.21
CA LEU A 113 4.63 15.67 11.56
C LEU A 113 5.09 17.09 11.90
N LYS A 114 5.83 17.69 10.98
CA LYS A 114 6.37 19.04 11.13
C LYS A 114 5.36 20.08 10.68
N ILE A 115 5.34 21.20 11.40
CA ILE A 115 4.53 22.36 11.06
C ILE A 115 5.50 23.43 10.55
N ASP A 116 5.41 23.74 9.26
CA ASP A 116 6.22 24.79 8.63
C ASP A 116 5.65 26.18 8.96
N THR A 117 6.46 27.23 8.77
CA THR A 117 6.08 28.62 9.13
C THR A 117 4.87 29.17 8.37
N ASP A 118 4.55 28.58 7.23
CA ASP A 118 3.40 28.91 6.37
C ASP A 118 2.13 28.10 6.71
N GLY A 119 2.17 27.27 7.77
CA GLY A 119 1.09 26.37 8.15
C GLY A 119 1.00 25.12 7.27
N THR A 120 2.05 24.81 6.49
CA THR A 120 2.17 23.53 5.78
C THR A 120 2.50 22.42 6.79
N LEU A 121 1.77 21.31 6.72
CA LEU A 121 2.08 20.10 7.48
C LEU A 121 2.97 19.19 6.63
N THR A 122 4.15 18.87 7.13
CA THR A 122 5.10 17.97 6.47
C THR A 122 5.25 16.69 7.26
N PHE A 123 4.69 15.59 6.75
CA PHE A 123 4.92 14.24 7.25
C PHE A 123 6.23 13.68 6.72
N ILE A 124 7.08 13.16 7.59
CA ILE A 124 8.35 12.53 7.26
C ILE A 124 8.37 11.13 7.85
N GLU A 125 8.29 10.12 6.99
CA GLU A 125 8.38 8.71 7.38
C GLU A 125 9.77 8.39 7.97
N GLU A 126 9.77 7.64 9.08
CA GLU A 126 10.98 7.27 9.80
C GLU A 126 11.18 5.76 9.88
N ASP A 127 10.14 5.02 10.30
CA ASP A 127 10.18 3.57 10.53
C ASP A 127 8.81 2.90 10.30
N GLY A 128 8.81 1.57 10.27
CA GLY A 128 7.61 0.72 10.18
C GLY A 128 7.72 -0.39 9.13
N ILE A 129 6.61 -1.11 8.91
CA ILE A 129 6.50 -2.07 7.81
C ILE A 129 6.08 -1.29 6.55
N ASP A 130 7.05 -0.55 6.03
CA ASP A 130 6.93 0.44 4.96
C ASP A 130 7.17 -0.12 3.54
N PHE A 131 7.31 -1.45 3.39
CA PHE A 131 7.39 -2.11 2.09
C PHE A 131 6.83 -3.54 2.05
N GLN A 132 6.33 -3.96 0.88
CA GLN A 132 5.92 -5.34 0.59
C GLN A 132 6.26 -5.73 -0.87
N PRO A 133 6.84 -6.92 -1.11
CA PRO A 133 6.97 -7.45 -2.46
C PRO A 133 5.61 -7.95 -2.96
N ILE A 134 5.15 -7.41 -4.07
CA ILE A 134 3.87 -7.74 -4.68
C ILE A 134 4.10 -8.24 -6.10
N THR A 135 3.30 -9.20 -6.54
CA THR A 135 3.23 -9.61 -7.94
C THR A 135 1.78 -9.53 -8.39
N VAL A 136 1.57 -8.81 -9.49
CA VAL A 136 0.28 -8.70 -10.15
C VAL A 136 0.35 -9.34 -11.55
N GLN A 137 -0.78 -9.74 -12.08
CA GLN A 137 -0.91 -10.36 -13.39
C GLN A 137 -1.77 -9.50 -14.30
N LEU A 138 -1.22 -9.14 -15.46
CA LEU A 138 -1.90 -8.39 -16.51
C LEU A 138 -2.85 -9.30 -17.33
N PRO A 139 -3.86 -8.71 -18.01
CA PRO A 139 -4.69 -9.41 -18.98
C PRO A 139 -3.87 -9.91 -20.18
N GLY A 140 -3.36 -11.13 -20.08
CA GLY A 140 -2.40 -11.69 -21.04
C GLY A 140 -1.49 -12.73 -20.40
N GLY A 141 -1.43 -12.73 -19.07
CA GLY A 141 -0.70 -13.72 -18.28
C GLY A 141 0.67 -13.23 -17.81
N GLU A 142 1.14 -12.11 -18.37
CA GLU A 142 2.34 -11.40 -17.93
C GLU A 142 2.24 -11.01 -16.46
N GLN A 143 3.35 -11.19 -15.74
CA GLN A 143 3.43 -10.97 -14.31
C GLN A 143 4.40 -9.83 -14.04
N THR A 144 3.91 -8.79 -13.37
CA THR A 144 4.70 -7.63 -12.99
C THR A 144 4.99 -7.71 -11.49
N PRO A 145 6.20 -8.12 -11.07
CA PRO A 145 6.63 -7.95 -9.71
C PRO A 145 7.02 -6.49 -9.44
N PHE A 146 6.69 -5.99 -8.27
CA PHE A 146 7.13 -4.67 -7.80
C PHE A 146 7.21 -4.65 -6.27
N LEU A 147 7.96 -3.68 -5.74
CA LEU A 147 8.10 -3.48 -4.31
C LEU A 147 7.20 -2.32 -3.88
N PHE A 148 5.96 -2.60 -3.46
CA PHE A 148 5.09 -1.56 -2.92
C PHE A 148 5.73 -0.97 -1.67
N THR A 149 5.92 0.34 -1.62
CA THR A 149 6.73 0.97 -0.56
C THR A 149 6.33 2.42 -0.32
N VAL A 150 6.59 2.90 0.89
CA VAL A 150 6.57 4.33 1.26
C VAL A 150 7.85 4.76 1.97
N LYS A 151 8.94 3.99 1.79
CA LYS A 151 10.28 4.29 2.32
C LYS A 151 10.68 5.74 2.10
N LYS A 152 11.00 6.44 3.19
CA LYS A 152 11.42 7.84 3.19
C LYS A 152 10.42 8.75 2.49
N LEU A 153 9.13 8.47 2.67
CA LEU A 153 8.05 9.35 2.23
C LEU A 153 8.18 10.70 2.93
N VAL A 154 8.18 11.76 2.12
CA VAL A 154 8.01 13.14 2.58
C VAL A 154 6.75 13.68 1.94
N GLY A 155 5.65 13.69 2.71
CA GLY A 155 4.34 14.18 2.28
C GLY A 155 4.08 15.57 2.82
N LYS A 156 3.58 16.48 1.98
CA LYS A 156 3.26 17.86 2.37
C LYS A 156 1.79 18.16 2.12
N SER A 157 1.18 18.89 3.03
CA SER A 157 -0.15 19.46 2.82
C SER A 157 -0.12 20.76 2.03
N GLN A 158 -1.29 21.27 1.67
CA GLN A 158 -1.43 22.67 1.27
C GLN A 158 -1.13 23.59 2.47
N PRO A 159 -0.72 24.85 2.25
CA PRO A 159 -0.44 25.80 3.33
C PRO A 159 -1.73 26.31 3.98
N GLY A 160 -1.60 26.86 5.20
CA GLY A 160 -2.69 27.56 5.89
C GLY A 160 -3.68 26.67 6.65
N PHE A 161 -3.31 25.43 6.99
CA PHE A 161 -4.10 24.61 7.91
C PHE A 161 -3.72 24.91 9.36
N ASP A 162 -4.72 25.21 10.17
CA ASP A 162 -4.66 25.28 11.63
C ASP A 162 -5.16 23.98 12.29
N SER A 163 -5.63 23.04 11.48
CA SER A 163 -6.24 21.80 11.90
C SER A 163 -6.24 20.76 10.78
N ILE A 164 -6.15 19.49 11.15
CA ILE A 164 -6.30 18.36 10.22
C ILE A 164 -7.78 18.02 10.13
N ASN A 165 -8.35 18.16 8.94
CA ASN A 165 -9.75 17.85 8.64
C ASN A 165 -9.86 17.14 7.28
N THR A 166 -11.08 16.92 6.80
CA THR A 166 -11.34 16.22 5.52
C THR A 166 -10.95 17.00 4.27
N SER A 167 -10.41 18.21 4.42
CA SER A 167 -9.84 19.01 3.32
C SER A 167 -8.30 18.98 3.32
N THR A 168 -7.70 18.31 4.31
CA THR A 168 -6.25 18.19 4.43
C THR A 168 -5.78 16.99 3.61
N ASP A 169 -5.07 17.24 2.52
CA ASP A 169 -4.44 16.19 1.72
C ASP A 169 -2.93 16.25 1.90
N PHE A 170 -2.24 15.11 1.75
CA PHE A 170 -0.78 15.07 1.71
C PHE A 170 -0.32 14.55 0.34
N GLU A 171 0.56 15.30 -0.31
CA GLU A 171 1.22 14.88 -1.54
C GLU A 171 2.73 14.84 -1.33
N GLY A 172 3.37 13.77 -1.80
CA GLY A 172 4.77 13.55 -1.51
C GLY A 172 5.46 12.58 -2.44
N THR A 173 6.78 12.52 -2.29
CA THR A 173 7.62 11.52 -2.96
C THR A 173 8.30 10.62 -1.95
N PHE A 174 8.64 9.41 -2.40
CA PHE A 174 9.26 8.37 -1.59
C PHE A 174 10.27 7.59 -2.43
N LYS A 175 11.16 6.88 -1.77
CA LYS A 175 12.21 6.09 -2.42
C LYS A 175 11.71 4.69 -2.74
N VAL A 176 11.98 4.23 -3.95
CA VAL A 176 11.75 2.85 -4.39
C VAL A 176 13.12 2.16 -4.50
N PRO A 177 13.54 1.35 -3.50
CA PRO A 177 14.74 0.55 -3.66
C PRO A 177 14.51 -0.58 -4.67
N SER A 178 15.60 -1.21 -5.14
CA SER A 178 15.47 -2.38 -6.00
C SER A 178 14.69 -3.49 -5.30
N TYR A 179 13.84 -4.17 -6.07
CA TYR A 179 13.05 -5.31 -5.62
C TYR A 179 13.93 -6.46 -5.09
N ARG A 180 15.15 -6.62 -5.64
CA ARG A 180 16.13 -7.62 -5.19
C ARG A 180 17.29 -6.95 -4.46
N GLY A 181 17.71 -7.57 -3.35
CA GLY A 181 18.90 -7.13 -2.61
C GLY A 181 20.21 -7.45 -3.34
N ALA A 182 21.30 -6.80 -2.94
CA ALA A 182 22.61 -6.93 -3.62
C ALA A 182 23.20 -8.35 -3.60
N VAL A 183 22.81 -9.19 -2.64
CA VAL A 183 23.25 -10.59 -2.52
C VAL A 183 22.32 -11.59 -3.21
N PHE A 184 21.28 -11.11 -3.89
CA PHE A 184 20.42 -11.99 -4.70
C PHE A 184 21.21 -12.57 -5.87
N LEU A 185 21.01 -13.86 -6.12
CA LEU A 185 21.63 -14.57 -7.23
C LEU A 185 20.55 -14.96 -8.23
N ASP A 186 20.79 -14.65 -9.51
CA ASP A 186 19.97 -15.13 -10.59
C ASP A 186 20.09 -16.66 -10.75
N PRO A 187 19.26 -17.31 -11.58
CA PRO A 187 19.30 -18.76 -11.78
C PRO A 187 20.64 -19.31 -12.30
N LYS A 188 21.54 -18.44 -12.78
CA LYS A 188 22.89 -18.78 -13.23
C LYS A 188 23.97 -18.42 -12.20
N GLY A 189 23.56 -18.01 -11.00
CA GLY A 189 24.46 -17.68 -9.90
C GLY A 189 25.12 -16.32 -10.05
N ARG A 190 24.59 -15.41 -10.88
CA ARG A 190 25.11 -14.04 -11.05
C ARG A 190 24.38 -13.08 -10.13
N GLY A 191 25.09 -12.09 -9.60
CA GLY A 191 24.52 -11.11 -8.68
C GLY A 191 25.34 -9.82 -8.65
N VAL A 192 24.97 -8.91 -7.75
CA VAL A 192 25.62 -7.58 -7.66
C VAL A 192 26.84 -7.64 -6.73
N ALA A 193 26.63 -8.07 -5.48
CA ALA A 193 27.68 -8.12 -4.45
C ALA A 193 28.27 -9.53 -4.26
N ALA A 194 27.60 -10.55 -4.79
CA ALA A 194 28.03 -11.94 -4.73
C ALA A 194 27.62 -12.67 -6.03
N GLY A 195 28.26 -13.80 -6.30
CA GLY A 195 27.99 -14.60 -7.49
C GLY A 195 29.01 -14.39 -8.61
N TYR A 196 28.73 -15.01 -9.75
CA TYR A 196 29.50 -14.84 -10.98
C TYR A 196 29.19 -13.49 -11.63
N ASP A 197 30.16 -12.95 -12.34
CA ASP A 197 30.04 -11.71 -13.13
C ASP A 197 29.81 -12.00 -14.62
N ASN A 198 29.76 -13.28 -15.02
CA ASN A 198 29.67 -13.70 -16.41
C ASN A 198 28.84 -14.98 -16.62
N ALA A 199 28.64 -15.36 -17.88
CA ALA A 199 27.87 -16.53 -18.27
C ALA A 199 28.73 -17.81 -18.23
N VAL A 200 29.03 -18.32 -17.02
CA VAL A 200 29.92 -19.48 -16.80
C VAL A 200 29.53 -20.76 -17.54
N ALA A 201 28.25 -20.92 -17.92
CA ALA A 201 27.75 -22.06 -18.67
C ALA A 201 28.09 -21.98 -20.19
N LEU A 202 28.55 -20.82 -20.68
CA LEU A 202 28.91 -20.58 -22.07
C LEU A 202 30.35 -20.02 -22.15
N PRO A 203 31.39 -20.80 -21.82
CA PRO A 203 32.76 -20.29 -21.71
C PRO A 203 33.27 -19.48 -22.93
N PRO A 204 32.99 -19.88 -24.19
CA PRO A 204 33.46 -19.12 -25.35
C PRO A 204 32.83 -17.72 -25.50
N GLN A 205 31.69 -17.47 -24.86
CA GLN A 205 30.93 -16.22 -24.94
C GLN A 205 30.67 -15.63 -23.55
N ALA A 206 31.40 -16.09 -22.52
CA ALA A 206 31.04 -15.83 -21.12
C ALA A 206 30.86 -14.34 -20.82
N ASP A 207 31.75 -13.51 -21.37
CA ASP A 207 31.81 -12.06 -21.16
C ASP A 207 31.15 -11.25 -22.29
N SER A 208 30.33 -11.89 -23.15
CA SER A 208 29.62 -11.18 -24.22
C SER A 208 28.73 -10.08 -23.64
N SER A 209 28.76 -8.89 -24.26
CA SER A 209 27.90 -7.76 -23.92
C SER A 209 26.43 -8.00 -24.23
N ASP A 210 26.13 -9.03 -25.04
CA ASP A 210 24.75 -9.40 -25.40
C ASP A 210 24.00 -10.07 -24.23
N PHE A 211 24.71 -10.42 -23.15
CA PHE A 211 24.12 -11.04 -21.96
C PHE A 211 23.96 -10.03 -20.82
N ALA A 212 22.88 -10.18 -20.06
CA ALA A 212 22.62 -9.43 -18.82
C ALA A 212 23.49 -9.91 -17.65
N ASN A 213 24.82 -9.86 -17.84
CA ASN A 213 25.84 -10.28 -16.89
C ASN A 213 26.06 -9.23 -15.78
N VAL A 214 26.05 -7.95 -16.15
CA VAL A 214 26.30 -6.84 -15.21
C VAL A 214 24.99 -6.47 -14.51
N LYS A 215 24.82 -6.97 -13.29
CA LYS A 215 23.66 -6.67 -12.44
C LYS A 215 23.79 -5.28 -11.81
N ARG A 216 22.68 -4.53 -11.76
CA ARG A 216 22.60 -3.15 -11.27
C ARG A 216 21.41 -2.98 -10.33
N ILE A 217 21.51 -1.98 -9.45
CA ILE A 217 20.47 -1.61 -8.48
C ILE A 217 20.09 -0.16 -8.77
N PRO A 218 19.30 0.11 -9.83
CA PRO A 218 18.88 1.47 -10.12
C PRO A 218 17.98 1.96 -8.97
N PRO A 219 18.21 3.18 -8.43
CA PRO A 219 17.27 3.79 -7.51
C PRO A 219 16.02 4.23 -8.27
N GLY A 220 14.84 3.95 -7.72
CA GLY A 220 13.58 4.50 -8.18
C GLY A 220 13.04 5.56 -7.23
N GLU A 221 12.14 6.39 -7.75
CA GLU A 221 11.34 7.34 -6.98
C GLU A 221 9.87 7.08 -7.27
N GLY A 222 9.04 7.17 -6.24
CA GLY A 222 7.59 7.08 -6.35
C GLY A 222 6.94 8.33 -5.78
N ARG A 223 5.66 8.51 -6.12
CA ARG A 223 4.82 9.60 -5.61
C ARG A 223 3.55 9.05 -5.00
N MET A 224 3.08 9.68 -3.93
CA MET A 224 1.87 9.29 -3.22
C MET A 224 1.04 10.53 -2.90
N ALA A 225 -0.27 10.40 -3.07
CA ALA A 225 -1.28 11.34 -2.60
C ALA A 225 -2.15 10.61 -1.56
N LEU A 226 -2.27 11.20 -0.37
CA LEU A 226 -3.13 10.76 0.73
C LEU A 226 -4.26 11.77 0.87
N GLN A 227 -5.50 11.31 0.74
CA GLN A 227 -6.70 12.15 0.82
C GLN A 227 -7.48 11.81 2.07
N ILE A 228 -7.54 12.73 3.04
CA ILE A 228 -8.23 12.47 4.31
C ILE A 228 -9.73 12.58 4.10
N ALA A 229 -10.46 11.51 4.42
CA ALA A 229 -11.91 11.47 4.28
C ALA A 229 -12.64 11.47 5.63
N LYS A 230 -11.97 10.99 6.69
CA LYS A 230 -12.55 10.80 8.03
C LYS A 230 -11.53 11.21 9.09
N VAL A 231 -12.02 11.88 10.13
CA VAL A 231 -11.20 12.41 11.22
C VAL A 231 -11.94 12.25 12.54
N ASP A 232 -11.35 11.54 13.49
CA ASP A 232 -11.82 11.46 14.88
C ASP A 232 -10.97 12.38 15.76
N SER A 233 -11.56 13.49 16.19
CA SER A 233 -10.88 14.49 17.01
C SER A 233 -10.59 14.04 18.44
N TYR A 234 -11.30 13.00 18.94
CA TYR A 234 -11.11 12.53 20.32
C TYR A 234 -9.93 11.59 20.44
N THR A 235 -9.72 10.74 19.44
CA THR A 235 -8.65 9.74 19.41
C THR A 235 -7.45 10.18 18.58
N GLY A 236 -7.57 11.25 17.79
CA GLY A 236 -6.53 11.69 16.86
C GLY A 236 -6.44 10.84 15.60
N GLU A 237 -7.43 9.98 15.35
CA GLU A 237 -7.41 9.05 14.22
C GLU A 237 -7.85 9.74 12.93
N ILE A 238 -7.16 9.42 11.83
CA ILE A 238 -7.47 9.87 10.49
C ILE A 238 -7.56 8.68 9.55
N ALA A 239 -8.46 8.73 8.59
CA ALA A 239 -8.58 7.69 7.57
C ALA A 239 -9.04 8.28 6.24
N GLY A 240 -8.69 7.61 5.15
CA GLY A 240 -8.93 8.14 3.82
C GLY A 240 -8.55 7.20 2.70
N THR A 241 -8.40 7.77 1.52
CA THR A 241 -7.97 7.08 0.31
C THR A 241 -6.57 7.50 -0.09
N PHE A 242 -5.85 6.63 -0.77
CA PHE A 242 -4.56 6.99 -1.35
C PHE A 242 -4.47 6.60 -2.82
N GLU A 243 -3.65 7.35 -3.54
CA GLU A 243 -3.14 6.98 -4.84
C GLU A 243 -1.61 7.03 -4.80
N SER A 244 -0.96 6.01 -5.31
CA SER A 244 0.50 5.92 -5.40
C SER A 244 0.91 5.51 -6.79
N GLU A 245 1.97 6.12 -7.30
CA GLU A 245 2.61 5.73 -8.55
C GLU A 245 4.09 5.51 -8.32
N GLN A 246 4.60 4.36 -8.77
CA GLN A 246 5.98 3.93 -8.59
C GLN A 246 6.41 2.98 -9.71
N THR A 247 7.70 2.68 -9.78
CA THR A 247 8.27 1.75 -10.76
C THR A 247 8.18 0.29 -10.31
N SER A 248 8.11 -0.64 -11.26
CA SER A 248 8.21 -2.09 -11.03
C SER A 248 9.64 -2.58 -10.80
N ASP A 249 9.80 -3.89 -10.64
CA ASP A 249 11.11 -4.57 -10.72
C ASP A 249 11.78 -4.36 -12.08
N THR A 250 13.11 -4.43 -12.10
CA THR A 250 13.98 -4.32 -13.29
C THR A 250 14.85 -5.57 -13.51
N ASP A 251 14.64 -6.64 -12.73
CA ASP A 251 15.49 -7.84 -12.66
C ASP A 251 16.98 -7.50 -12.55
N LEU A 252 17.29 -6.62 -11.59
CA LEU A 252 18.64 -6.08 -11.38
C LEU A 252 19.21 -5.40 -12.64
N GLY A 253 18.37 -4.62 -13.34
CA GLY A 253 18.74 -3.86 -14.54
C GLY A 253 18.84 -4.69 -15.82
N ALA A 254 18.22 -5.87 -15.86
CA ALA A 254 18.09 -6.67 -17.07
C ALA A 254 16.90 -6.20 -17.94
N ASP A 255 15.84 -5.68 -17.31
CA ASP A 255 14.62 -5.20 -17.95
C ASP A 255 14.32 -3.75 -17.56
N GLU A 256 13.53 -3.06 -18.38
CA GLU A 256 13.03 -1.71 -18.09
C GLU A 256 11.84 -1.77 -17.11
N PRO A 257 11.77 -0.87 -16.12
CA PRO A 257 10.67 -0.86 -15.17
C PRO A 257 9.38 -0.33 -15.80
N GLU A 258 8.27 -0.98 -15.47
CA GLU A 258 6.91 -0.53 -15.78
C GLU A 258 6.43 0.49 -14.73
N GLU A 259 5.55 1.41 -15.13
CA GLU A 259 4.87 2.28 -14.17
C GLU A 259 3.68 1.55 -13.55
N VAL A 260 3.65 1.47 -12.22
CA VAL A 260 2.59 0.83 -11.44
C VAL A 260 1.83 1.90 -10.66
N LYS A 261 0.51 1.90 -10.81
CA LYS A 261 -0.41 2.71 -10.02
C LYS A 261 -1.14 1.83 -9.01
N ILE A 262 -1.11 2.24 -7.75
CA ILE A 262 -1.76 1.57 -6.63
C ILE A 262 -2.77 2.53 -6.03
N GLN A 263 -3.99 2.04 -5.81
CA GLN A 263 -5.03 2.78 -5.12
C GLN A 263 -5.57 1.95 -3.96
N GLY A 264 -6.01 2.64 -2.91
CA GLY A 264 -6.57 1.97 -1.76
C GLY A 264 -6.99 2.92 -0.66
N ILE A 265 -7.00 2.39 0.55
CA ILE A 265 -7.39 3.11 1.76
C ILE A 265 -6.20 3.18 2.72
N PHE A 266 -6.18 4.22 3.54
CA PHE A 266 -5.22 4.34 4.62
C PHE A 266 -5.90 4.73 5.93
N TYR A 267 -5.20 4.45 7.02
CA TYR A 267 -5.53 4.82 8.37
C TYR A 267 -4.25 5.31 9.05
N ALA A 268 -4.34 6.28 9.95
CA ALA A 268 -3.25 6.66 10.82
C ALA A 268 -3.78 7.33 12.09
N ARG A 269 -2.93 7.51 13.11
CA ARG A 269 -3.23 8.30 14.30
C ARG A 269 -2.21 9.43 14.45
N VAL A 270 -2.71 10.63 14.72
CA VAL A 270 -1.91 11.81 15.03
C VAL A 270 -1.78 11.92 16.54
N GLU A 271 -0.55 11.97 17.02
CA GLU A 271 -0.22 12.11 18.44
C GLU A 271 0.64 13.34 18.65
N ALA A 272 0.44 13.99 19.79
CA ALA A 272 1.37 15.00 20.28
C ALA A 272 2.58 14.34 20.95
N GLU A 273 3.76 14.93 20.74
CA GLU A 273 5.02 14.53 21.38
C GLU A 273 5.30 15.30 22.68
#